data_AF-A0A2D9LV75-F1
#
_entry.id   AF-A0A2D9LV75-F1
#
_cell.length_a   1.000
_cell.length_b   1.000
_cell.length_c   1.000
_cell.angle_alpha   90.00
_cell.angle_beta   90.00
_cell.angle_gamma   90.00
#
_symmetry.space_group_name_H-M   'P 1'
#
loop_
_entity.id
_entity.type
_entity.pdbx_description
1 polymer ?
#
loop_
_entity_poly.entity_id
_entity_poly.type
_entity_poly.pdbx_seq_one_letter_code
_entity_poly.pdbx_strand_id
1 'polypeptide(L)' 'MTTSGEVSMDVFKALVSRAGMELTDAELAELKEAYDVFQPGVDNLHNAQLGAEDLAVSFEPVWDPEV' A
#
# COMPACT_ATOMS: atom_id res chain seq x y z
N MET A 1 -15.42 20.08 1.48
CA MET A 1 -15.54 18.66 1.11
C MET A 1 -14.18 18.05 1.38
N THR A 2 -14.01 17.34 2.49
CA THR A 2 -12.77 16.60 2.78
C THR A 2 -12.82 15.32 1.96
N THR A 3 -11.96 15.20 0.96
CA THR A 3 -11.72 13.96 0.23
C THR A 3 -11.30 12.89 1.24
N SER A 4 -12.07 11.81 1.37
CA SER A 4 -11.56 10.58 1.99
C SER A 4 -10.28 10.20 1.27
N GLY A 5 -9.12 10.26 1.94
CA GLY A 5 -7.84 9.88 1.35
C GLY A 5 -6.65 10.79 1.69
N GLU A 6 -6.88 12.02 2.16
CA GLU A 6 -5.76 12.92 2.45
C GLU A 6 -4.97 12.47 3.70
N VAL A 7 -3.79 11.91 3.47
CA VAL A 7 -2.88 11.48 4.53
C VAL A 7 -2.32 12.73 5.20
N SER A 8 -2.53 12.89 6.50
CA SER A 8 -1.94 14.01 7.25
C SER A 8 -0.42 13.97 7.23
N MET A 9 0.23 15.12 7.44
CA MET A 9 1.70 15.19 7.48
C MET A 9 2.29 14.29 8.57
N ASP A 10 1.65 14.15 9.73
CA ASP A 10 2.14 13.28 10.81
C ASP A 10 2.11 11.79 10.42
N VAL A 11 1.04 11.37 9.75
CA VAL A 11 0.93 9.99 9.23
C VAL A 11 1.96 9.77 8.12
N PHE A 12 2.15 10.74 7.24
CA PHE A 12 3.14 10.67 6.17
C PHE A 12 4.58 10.58 6.72
N LYS A 13 4.92 11.38 7.73
CA LYS A 13 6.21 11.30 8.45
C LYS A 13 6.46 9.89 9.00
N ALA A 14 5.45 9.27 9.60
CA ALA A 14 5.56 7.90 10.09
C ALA A 14 5.81 6.87 8.97
N LEU A 15 5.18 7.03 7.81
CA LEU A 15 5.39 6.15 6.64
C LEU A 15 6.81 6.27 6.08
N VAL A 16 7.30 7.51 5.91
CA VAL A 16 8.66 7.81 5.44
C VAL A 16 9.70 7.21 6.40
N SER A 17 9.49 7.38 7.72
CA SER A 17 10.35 6.78 8.73
C SER A 17 10.34 5.25 8.68
N ARG A 18 9.18 4.62 8.46
CA ARG A 18 9.07 3.15 8.30
C ARG A 18 9.77 2.65 7.03
N ALA A 19 9.84 3.46 5.98
CA ALA A 19 10.62 3.17 4.79
C ALA A 19 12.14 3.31 5.01
N GLY A 20 12.58 3.72 6.19
CA GLY A 20 14.00 3.91 6.53
C GLY A 20 14.60 5.17 5.92
N MET A 21 13.78 6.14 5.55
CA MET A 21 14.23 7.39 4.96
C MET A 21 14.40 8.45 6.05
N GLU A 22 15.59 9.01 6.15
CA GLU A 22 15.86 10.20 6.97
C GLU A 22 15.79 11.43 6.06
N LEU A 23 14.70 12.18 6.14
CA LEU A 23 14.46 13.38 5.35
C LEU A 23 14.35 14.61 6.25
N THR A 24 14.83 15.75 5.75
CA THR A 24 14.55 17.06 6.34
C THR A 24 13.09 17.45 6.15
N ASP A 25 12.59 18.42 6.92
CA ASP A 25 11.19 18.89 6.77
C ASP A 25 10.89 19.44 5.37
N ALA A 26 11.89 20.00 4.68
CA ALA A 26 11.73 20.52 3.31
C ALA A 26 11.58 19.38 2.29
N GLU A 27 12.46 18.38 2.34
CA GLU A 27 12.38 17.19 1.48
C GLU A 27 11.08 16.40 1.73
N LEU A 28 10.62 16.39 2.97
CA LEU A 28 9.38 15.71 3.37
C LEU A 28 8.15 16.44 2.82
N ALA A 29 8.17 17.77 2.75
CA ALA A 29 7.12 18.55 2.11
C ALA A 29 7.06 18.33 0.59
N GLU A 30 8.22 18.31 -0.08
CA GLU A 30 8.30 18.02 -1.52
C GLU A 30 7.81 16.59 -1.84
N LEU A 31 8.23 15.61 -1.05
CA LEU A 31 7.80 14.22 -1.23
C LEU A 31 6.30 14.05 -0.96
N LYS A 32 5.74 14.81 -0.01
CA LYS A 32 4.30 14.78 0.30
C LYS A 32 3.46 15.24 -0.88
N GLU A 33 3.88 16.30 -1.57
CA GLU A 33 3.21 16.79 -2.77
C GLU A 33 3.15 15.69 -3.84
N ALA A 34 4.28 15.02 -4.09
CA ALA A 34 4.33 13.89 -5.02
C ALA A 34 3.45 12.72 -4.57
N TYR A 35 3.47 12.38 -3.28
CA TYR A 35 2.64 11.32 -2.70
C TYR A 35 1.13 11.57 -2.91
N ASP A 36 0.68 12.80 -2.70
CA ASP A 36 -0.73 13.18 -2.81
C ASP A 36 -1.26 13.07 -4.24
N VAL A 37 -0.40 13.27 -5.24
CA VAL A 37 -0.74 13.05 -6.66
C VAL A 37 -1.08 11.58 -6.94
N PHE A 38 -0.37 10.64 -6.30
CA PHE A 38 -0.55 9.20 -6.54
C PHE A 38 -1.59 8.55 -5.63
N GLN A 39 -1.93 9.18 -4.51
CA GLN A 39 -2.85 8.66 -3.50
C GLN A 39 -4.21 8.20 -4.09
N PRO A 40 -4.87 8.95 -5.00
CA PRO A 40 -6.12 8.49 -5.62
C PRO A 40 -5.97 7.23 -6.46
N GLY A 41 -4.82 7.04 -7.11
CA GLY A 41 -4.53 5.83 -7.90
C GLY A 41 -4.40 4.60 -7.01
N VAL A 42 -3.75 4.75 -5.85
CA VAL A 42 -3.63 3.68 -4.83
C VAL A 42 -4.99 3.32 -4.27
N ASP A 43 -5.84 4.30 -3.97
CA ASP A 43 -7.21 4.04 -3.50
C ASP A 43 -8.04 3.29 -4.54
N ASN A 44 -7.94 3.68 -5.81
CA ASN A 44 -8.63 2.98 -6.89
C ASN A 44 -8.15 1.52 -7.01
N LEU A 45 -6.87 1.26 -6.82
CA LEU A 45 -6.31 -0.10 -6.83
C LEU A 45 -6.83 -0.94 -5.66
N HIS A 46 -6.87 -0.38 -4.44
CA HIS A 46 -7.41 -1.09 -3.27
C HIS A 46 -8.91 -1.38 -3.40
N ASN A 47 -9.65 -0.52 -4.09
CA ASN A 47 -11.08 -0.72 -4.35
C ASN A 47 -11.35 -1.56 -5.62
N ALA A 48 -10.32 -2.00 -6.33
CA ALA A 48 -10.49 -2.84 -7.50
C ALA A 48 -11.04 -4.21 -7.09
N GLN A 49 -12.18 -4.59 -7.66
CA GLN A 49 -12.73 -5.94 -7.52
C GLN A 49 -11.86 -6.90 -8.33
N LEU A 50 -10.88 -7.52 -7.67
CA LEU A 50 -10.11 -8.62 -8.23
C LEU A 50 -11.03 -9.84 -8.22
N GLY A 51 -11.68 -10.14 -9.35
CA GLY A 51 -12.62 -11.25 -9.50
C GLY A 51 -12.05 -12.55 -8.94
N ALA A 52 -12.41 -12.87 -7.69
CA ALA A 52 -11.76 -13.87 -6.85
C ALA A 52 -12.06 -15.33 -7.25
N GLU A 53 -12.58 -15.53 -8.47
CA GLU A 53 -13.17 -16.79 -8.90
C GLU A 53 -12.10 -17.82 -9.33
N ASP A 54 -10.86 -17.41 -9.61
CA ASP A 54 -9.82 -18.30 -10.17
C ASP A 54 -8.54 -18.47 -9.34
N LEU A 55 -8.41 -17.83 -8.15
CA LEU A 55 -7.16 -17.85 -7.36
C LEU A 55 -7.11 -18.86 -6.22
N ALA A 56 -8.14 -19.70 -6.07
CA ALA A 56 -8.12 -20.80 -5.12
C ALA A 56 -7.33 -21.98 -5.67
N VAL A 57 -6.00 -21.87 -5.68
CA VAL A 57 -5.13 -23.05 -5.88
C VAL A 57 -5.13 -23.86 -4.58
N SER A 58 -6.00 -24.86 -4.49
CA SER A 58 -5.94 -25.86 -3.41
C SER A 58 -4.80 -26.83 -3.70
N PHE A 59 -3.78 -26.83 -2.85
CA PHE A 59 -2.77 -27.89 -2.85
C PHE A 59 -3.24 -29.00 -1.92
N GLU A 60 -3.60 -30.15 -2.49
CA GLU A 60 -3.78 -31.35 -1.69
C GLU A 60 -2.39 -31.88 -1.29
N PRO A 61 -2.13 -32.14 0.01
CA PRO A 61 -0.88 -32.75 0.41
C PRO A 61 -0.81 -34.16 -0.21
N VAL A 62 0.15 -34.39 -1.09
CA VAL A 62 0.50 -35.74 -1.55
C VAL A 62 1.22 -36.41 -0.39
N TRP A 63 0.47 -37.12 0.45
CA TRP A 63 1.07 -38.03 1.42
C TRP A 63 1.53 -39.28 0.68
N ASP A 64 2.85 -39.41 0.49
CA ASP A 64 3.48 -40.65 0.05
C ASP A 64 3.96 -41.42 1.29
N PRO A 65 3.30 -42.53 1.68
CA PRO A 65 3.71 -43.34 2.83
C PRO A 65 4.97 -44.20 2.57
N GLU A 66 5.58 -44.17 1.37
CA GLU A 66 6.67 -45.07 0.98
C GLU A 66 8.06 -44.39 0.79
N VAL A 67 8.26 -43.16 1.31
CA VAL A 67 9.60 -42.54 1.47
C VAL A 67 10.05 -42.43 2.93
#